data_AF-A0A373Q291-F1
#
_entry.id   AF-A0A373Q291-F1
#
_cell.length_a   1.000
_cell.length_b   1.000
_cell.length_c   1.000
_cell.angle_alpha   90.00
_cell.angle_beta   90.00
_cell.angle_gamma   90.00
#
_symmetry.space_group_name_H-M   'P 1'
#
loop_
_entity.id
_entity.type
_entity.pdbx_description
1 polymer ?
#
loop_
_entity_poly.entity_id
_entity_poly.type
_entity_poly.pdbx_seq_one_letter_code
_entity_poly.pdbx_strand_id
1 'polypeptide(L)'
;MKRKIFILTALVMMIFCVNACAFSDVQSGSWYYDNVTDMTNQGYLSGYEDGTFRPDGTVTKAELVSIVGRIAGLQESVKQNNHWADGMVKTALTKGLFDWDEIPPTAQTYDEPITRQLAVKIVMNAFFKDERGDYNRVSSSVSDFAQLDGRYYDSMIAAYCKGIVYGDDKGNLNPKSSITRAEACAIIMRAASMKGDLKPYEPTVTEQPKPQTTRKGGVSENGALHVDGTQLMNENNEPVVLHGMSSHGLQWFGDFATENAVKATADYGANLFRCAMYTDEGGYISNPSVKDMLINAVDSAIRQDMYVIIDWHILSDGNPMQHIDDAVDFFGEMSERYKDSNAVLYEICNEPNGNVTWNDNVKPYAETVIPVIRTNTNAIILVGGPTWSQDLHEAAKNPINAENIMYTCHFYAGTHTDWLRQRIADCGLPVFVSEWGTSAADGNGGVYLDEAQRWIDFMSERGISWANWSLCDKNESSAALVNGANVNDGISEDELTESGKFVFKNF
;
A
#
# COMPACT_ATOMS: atom_id res chain seq x y z
N MET A 1 53.76 -50.21 -22.89
CA MET A 1 52.74 -49.97 -23.93
C MET A 1 51.70 -49.00 -23.39
N LYS A 2 51.40 -47.96 -24.17
CA LYS A 2 50.61 -46.78 -23.80
C LYS A 2 49.12 -47.13 -23.67
N ARG A 3 48.48 -46.83 -22.53
CA ARG A 3 47.02 -46.79 -22.41
C ARG A 3 46.54 -45.39 -22.82
N LYS A 4 45.88 -45.31 -23.97
CA LYS A 4 45.24 -44.09 -24.47
C LYS A 4 43.89 -43.91 -23.77
N ILE A 5 43.70 -42.74 -23.17
CA ILE A 5 42.41 -42.22 -22.69
C ILE A 5 41.63 -41.78 -23.92
N PHE A 6 40.43 -42.32 -24.13
CA PHE A 6 39.44 -41.79 -25.08
C PHE A 6 38.46 -40.93 -24.28
N ILE A 7 38.55 -39.61 -24.47
CA ILE A 7 37.52 -38.66 -24.06
C ILE A 7 36.45 -38.71 -25.14
N LEU A 8 35.24 -39.14 -24.77
CA LEU A 8 34.06 -39.13 -25.61
C LEU A 8 33.45 -37.72 -25.55
N THR A 9 33.76 -36.87 -26.53
CA THR A 9 33.09 -35.58 -26.71
C THR A 9 31.72 -35.84 -27.34
N ALA A 10 30.65 -35.71 -26.56
CA ALA A 10 29.29 -35.70 -27.09
C ALA A 10 29.05 -34.37 -27.82
N LEU A 11 28.98 -34.44 -29.14
CA LEU A 11 28.54 -33.34 -30.01
C LEU A 11 27.01 -33.24 -29.88
N VAL A 12 26.53 -32.30 -29.06
CA VAL A 12 25.10 -31.95 -29.01
C VAL A 12 24.81 -31.07 -30.22
N MET A 13 24.20 -31.67 -31.24
CA MET A 13 23.64 -30.95 -32.38
C MET A 13 22.37 -30.24 -31.89
N MET A 14 22.46 -28.94 -31.60
CA MET A 14 21.27 -28.11 -31.34
C MET A 14 20.44 -28.05 -32.62
N ILE A 15 19.33 -28.78 -32.64
CA ILE A 15 18.24 -28.57 -33.59
C ILE A 15 17.56 -27.28 -33.16
N PHE A 16 17.73 -26.20 -33.93
CA PHE A 16 16.84 -25.05 -33.84
C PHE A 16 15.46 -25.49 -34.35
N CYS A 17 14.59 -25.87 -33.43
CA CYS A 17 13.16 -25.98 -33.73
C CYS A 17 12.64 -24.55 -33.87
N VAL A 18 12.36 -24.12 -35.09
CA VAL A 18 11.53 -22.94 -35.34
C VAL A 18 10.13 -23.33 -34.87
N ASN A 19 9.72 -22.90 -33.68
CA ASN A 19 8.36 -23.15 -33.21
C ASN A 19 7.40 -22.35 -34.10
N ALA A 20 6.58 -23.08 -34.87
CA ALA A 20 5.47 -22.52 -35.62
C ALA A 20 4.45 -21.89 -34.66
N CYS A 21 3.82 -20.78 -35.07
CA CYS A 21 2.74 -20.13 -34.33
C CYS A 21 1.71 -21.15 -33.83
N ALA A 22 1.43 -21.15 -32.53
CA ALA A 22 0.67 -22.19 -31.83
C ALA A 22 -0.85 -22.18 -32.11
N PHE A 23 -1.34 -21.27 -32.96
CA PHE A 23 -2.77 -21.05 -33.17
C PHE A 23 -3.25 -21.56 -34.53
N SER A 24 -4.39 -22.27 -34.52
CA SER A 24 -4.94 -22.90 -35.74
C SER A 24 -5.42 -21.91 -36.80
N ASP A 25 -5.68 -20.67 -36.42
CA ASP A 25 -6.21 -19.58 -37.26
C ASP A 25 -5.17 -18.49 -37.56
N VAL A 26 -3.89 -18.71 -37.23
CA VAL A 26 -2.79 -17.81 -37.57
C VAL A 26 -1.92 -18.45 -38.65
N GLN A 27 -2.25 -18.15 -39.90
CA GLN A 27 -1.59 -18.73 -41.07
C GLN A 27 -0.27 -18.02 -41.40
N SER A 28 0.75 -18.81 -41.72
CA SER A 28 2.04 -18.29 -42.23
C SER A 28 1.81 -17.41 -43.46
N GLY A 29 2.37 -16.20 -43.45
CA GLY A 29 2.22 -15.21 -44.52
C GLY A 29 1.08 -14.21 -44.32
N SER A 30 0.23 -14.37 -43.29
CA SER A 30 -0.66 -13.29 -42.86
C SER A 30 0.15 -12.08 -42.40
N TRP A 31 -0.32 -10.86 -42.67
CA TRP A 31 0.40 -9.62 -42.34
C TRP A 31 0.66 -9.43 -40.83
N TYR A 32 -0.11 -10.12 -39.98
CA TYR A 32 0.04 -10.12 -38.52
C TYR A 32 0.84 -11.32 -37.99
N TYR A 33 1.27 -12.26 -38.85
CA TYR A 33 1.86 -13.53 -38.44
C TYR A 33 3.08 -13.33 -37.52
N ASP A 34 4.02 -12.50 -37.93
CA ASP A 34 5.26 -12.26 -37.18
C ASP A 34 4.95 -11.58 -35.83
N ASN A 35 4.11 -10.54 -35.83
CA ASN A 35 3.71 -9.84 -34.60
C ASN A 35 3.09 -10.80 -33.57
N VAL A 36 2.13 -11.63 -34.01
CA VAL A 36 1.45 -12.59 -33.13
C VAL A 36 2.43 -13.65 -32.64
N THR A 37 3.26 -14.18 -33.54
CA THR A 37 4.24 -15.23 -33.22
C THR A 37 5.27 -14.73 -32.20
N ASP A 38 5.84 -13.54 -32.42
CA ASP A 38 6.85 -12.97 -31.54
C ASP A 38 6.27 -12.67 -30.16
N MET A 39 5.12 -12.01 -30.09
CA MET A 39 4.48 -11.71 -28.82
C MET A 39 4.06 -12.97 -28.06
N THR A 40 3.70 -14.06 -28.75
CA THR A 40 3.39 -15.36 -28.13
C THR A 40 4.66 -15.98 -27.56
N ASN A 41 5.74 -16.01 -28.34
CA ASN A 41 7.02 -16.59 -27.94
C ASN A 41 7.63 -15.85 -26.73
N GLN A 42 7.37 -14.55 -26.61
CA GLN A 42 7.81 -13.73 -25.47
C GLN A 42 6.84 -13.77 -24.28
N GLY A 43 5.73 -14.52 -24.35
CA GLY A 43 4.78 -14.68 -23.24
C GLY A 43 3.85 -13.47 -22.99
N TYR A 44 3.77 -12.53 -23.94
CA TYR A 44 2.91 -11.34 -23.79
C TYR A 44 1.45 -11.63 -24.10
N LEU A 45 1.19 -12.57 -25.01
CA LEU A 45 -0.15 -12.97 -25.44
C LEU A 45 -0.35 -14.48 -25.34
N SER A 46 -1.59 -14.85 -25.08
CA SER A 46 -2.08 -16.23 -25.13
C SER A 46 -3.32 -16.27 -26.04
N GLY A 47 -3.54 -17.40 -26.70
CA GLY A 47 -4.77 -17.67 -27.43
C GLY A 47 -5.90 -18.13 -26.51
N TYR A 48 -7.02 -18.50 -27.13
CA TYR A 48 -8.17 -19.08 -26.47
C TYR A 48 -7.95 -20.58 -26.20
N GLU A 49 -8.74 -21.14 -25.27
CA GLU A 49 -8.66 -22.56 -24.91
C GLU A 49 -8.91 -23.52 -26.09
N ASP A 50 -9.61 -23.05 -27.12
CA ASP A 50 -9.88 -23.78 -28.37
C ASP A 50 -8.68 -23.81 -29.34
N GLY A 51 -7.55 -23.21 -28.96
CA GLY A 51 -6.34 -23.16 -29.78
C GLY A 51 -6.36 -22.05 -30.85
N THR A 52 -7.30 -21.12 -30.79
CA THR A 52 -7.39 -19.98 -31.73
C THR A 52 -6.80 -18.70 -31.13
N PHE A 53 -6.38 -17.76 -31.99
CA PHE A 53 -6.02 -16.39 -31.63
C PHE A 53 -7.13 -15.39 -31.93
N ARG A 54 -7.97 -15.66 -32.93
CA ARG A 54 -9.06 -14.80 -33.45
C ARG A 54 -8.56 -13.45 -33.95
N PRO A 55 -7.68 -13.40 -34.98
CA PRO A 55 -7.03 -12.18 -35.42
C PRO A 55 -7.99 -11.07 -35.87
N ASP A 56 -9.12 -11.43 -36.48
CA ASP A 56 -10.16 -10.50 -36.94
C ASP A 56 -11.20 -10.18 -35.86
N GLY A 57 -11.11 -10.83 -34.70
CA GLY A 57 -11.95 -10.53 -33.54
C GLY A 57 -11.58 -9.20 -32.91
N THR A 58 -12.56 -8.51 -32.35
CA THR A 58 -12.35 -7.25 -31.63
C THR A 58 -11.57 -7.49 -30.33
N VAL A 59 -10.57 -6.65 -30.05
CA VAL A 59 -9.80 -6.72 -28.79
C VAL A 59 -10.55 -6.00 -27.66
N THR A 60 -10.52 -6.57 -26.46
CA THR A 60 -11.14 -5.93 -25.28
C THR A 60 -10.19 -4.91 -24.62
N LYS A 61 -10.75 -4.05 -23.77
CA LYS A 61 -9.98 -3.14 -22.91
C LYS A 61 -8.97 -3.90 -22.04
N ALA A 62 -9.41 -4.96 -21.36
CA ALA A 62 -8.54 -5.78 -20.50
C ALA A 62 -7.44 -6.52 -21.27
N GLU A 63 -7.75 -7.06 -22.45
CA GLU A 63 -6.75 -7.71 -23.31
C GLU A 63 -5.66 -6.73 -23.73
N LEU A 64 -6.03 -5.55 -24.25
CA LEU A 64 -5.07 -4.54 -24.69
C LEU A 64 -4.19 -4.07 -23.52
N VAL A 65 -4.80 -3.68 -22.41
CA VAL A 65 -4.07 -3.19 -21.22
C VAL A 65 -3.10 -4.25 -20.71
N SER A 66 -3.52 -5.51 -20.68
CA SER A 66 -2.68 -6.60 -20.19
C SER A 66 -1.46 -6.82 -21.07
N ILE A 67 -1.64 -6.83 -22.38
CA ILE A 67 -0.54 -6.99 -23.33
C ILE A 67 0.45 -5.83 -23.22
N VAL A 68 -0.05 -4.58 -23.22
CA VAL A 68 0.80 -3.39 -23.11
C VAL A 68 1.55 -3.37 -21.79
N GLY A 69 0.87 -3.67 -20.68
CA GLY A 69 1.48 -3.71 -19.35
C GLY A 69 2.62 -4.72 -19.24
N ARG A 70 2.43 -5.95 -19.76
CA ARG A 70 3.49 -6.97 -19.78
C ARG A 70 4.71 -6.54 -20.58
N ILE A 71 4.50 -5.94 -21.76
CA ILE A 71 5.59 -5.46 -22.62
C ILE A 71 6.31 -4.28 -22.00
N ALA A 72 5.59 -3.40 -21.31
CA ALA A 72 6.16 -2.28 -20.58
C ALA A 72 6.84 -2.70 -19.25
N GLY A 73 6.86 -4.00 -18.91
CA GLY A 73 7.46 -4.53 -17.69
C GLY A 73 6.70 -4.16 -16.42
N LEU A 74 5.41 -3.85 -16.53
CA LEU A 74 4.56 -3.56 -15.38
C LEU A 74 4.31 -4.83 -14.58
N GLN A 75 4.32 -4.68 -13.26
CA GLN A 75 4.05 -5.76 -12.31
C GLN A 75 2.56 -5.76 -11.96
N GLU A 76 1.90 -6.92 -12.01
CA GLU A 76 0.48 -7.02 -11.66
C GLU A 76 0.29 -6.75 -10.16
N SER A 77 -0.65 -5.87 -9.81
CA SER A 77 -1.08 -5.73 -8.41
C SER A 77 -1.95 -6.92 -7.98
N VAL A 78 -2.21 -7.04 -6.68
CA VAL A 78 -3.19 -8.02 -6.18
C VAL A 78 -4.57 -7.73 -6.78
N LYS A 79 -5.26 -8.77 -7.23
CA LYS A 79 -6.64 -8.68 -7.74
C LYS A 79 -7.58 -8.39 -6.56
N GLN A 80 -8.46 -7.41 -6.70
CA GLN A 80 -9.55 -7.10 -5.76
C GLN A 80 -10.93 -7.47 -6.32
N ASN A 81 -10.99 -7.96 -7.56
CA ASN A 81 -12.19 -8.59 -8.10
C ASN A 81 -11.80 -9.86 -8.87
N ASN A 82 -12.81 -10.63 -9.28
CA ASN A 82 -12.59 -11.94 -9.89
C ASN A 82 -12.11 -11.88 -11.35
N HIS A 83 -11.97 -10.69 -11.95
CA HIS A 83 -11.56 -10.58 -13.34
C HIS A 83 -10.06 -10.83 -13.50
N TRP A 84 -9.69 -11.62 -14.50
CA TRP A 84 -8.32 -12.10 -14.70
C TRP A 84 -7.30 -10.97 -14.90
N ALA A 85 -7.71 -9.86 -15.53
CA ALA A 85 -6.88 -8.70 -15.83
C ALA A 85 -6.79 -7.64 -14.70
N ASP A 86 -7.52 -7.80 -13.59
CA ASP A 86 -7.71 -6.73 -12.61
C ASP A 86 -6.41 -6.15 -12.05
N GLY A 87 -5.46 -7.01 -11.67
CA GLY A 87 -4.15 -6.58 -11.17
C GLY A 87 -3.37 -5.74 -12.18
N MET A 88 -3.37 -6.15 -13.46
CA MET A 88 -2.68 -5.40 -14.51
C MET A 88 -3.39 -4.10 -14.87
N VAL A 89 -4.73 -4.11 -14.92
CA VAL A 89 -5.51 -2.90 -15.22
C VAL A 89 -5.30 -1.83 -14.15
N LYS A 90 -5.24 -2.23 -12.88
CA LYS A 90 -4.91 -1.32 -11.77
C LYS A 90 -3.50 -0.76 -11.88
N THR A 91 -2.50 -1.60 -12.08
CA THR A 91 -1.13 -1.11 -12.26
C THR A 91 -1.06 -0.13 -13.43
N ALA A 92 -1.69 -0.44 -14.56
CA ALA A 92 -1.72 0.43 -15.73
C ALA A 92 -2.41 1.78 -15.45
N LEU A 93 -3.53 1.79 -14.70
CA LEU A 93 -4.18 3.02 -14.24
C LEU A 93 -3.25 3.84 -13.35
N THR A 94 -2.64 3.22 -12.33
CA THR A 94 -1.72 3.88 -11.39
C THR A 94 -0.49 4.46 -12.08
N LYS A 95 0.01 3.79 -13.13
CA LYS A 95 1.12 4.29 -13.96
C LYS A 95 0.68 5.34 -14.99
N GLY A 96 -0.62 5.65 -15.06
CA GLY A 96 -1.18 6.68 -15.93
C GLY A 96 -1.18 6.31 -17.41
N LEU A 97 -1.42 5.03 -17.73
CA LEU A 97 -1.56 4.58 -19.12
C LEU A 97 -2.90 5.05 -19.71
N PHE A 98 -3.94 5.12 -18.89
CA PHE A 98 -5.27 5.64 -19.21
C PHE A 98 -5.87 6.33 -17.98
N ASP A 99 -7.00 7.01 -18.15
CA ASP A 99 -7.70 7.72 -17.07
C ASP A 99 -8.84 6.86 -16.51
N TRP A 100 -9.20 7.09 -15.25
CA TRP A 100 -10.19 6.28 -14.51
C TRP A 100 -11.52 6.13 -15.25
N ASP A 101 -12.01 7.18 -15.91
CA ASP A 101 -13.30 7.17 -16.61
C ASP A 101 -13.28 6.41 -17.94
N GLU A 102 -12.11 6.17 -18.53
CA GLU A 102 -11.94 5.42 -19.77
C GLU A 102 -12.06 3.90 -19.52
N ILE A 103 -11.47 3.43 -18.42
CA ILE A 103 -11.52 2.03 -17.95
C ILE A 103 -11.56 2.01 -16.41
N PRO A 104 -12.75 2.14 -15.80
CA PRO A 104 -12.87 2.06 -14.34
C PRO A 104 -12.39 0.70 -13.83
N PRO A 105 -11.60 0.63 -12.73
CA PRO A 105 -11.03 -0.62 -12.22
C PRO A 105 -12.06 -1.46 -11.43
N THR A 106 -13.28 -1.58 -11.95
CA THR A 106 -14.43 -2.27 -11.34
C THR A 106 -14.77 -3.59 -12.05
N ALA A 107 -13.97 -3.98 -13.04
CA ALA A 107 -14.22 -5.08 -13.98
C ALA A 107 -15.45 -4.95 -14.90
N GLN A 108 -16.38 -4.04 -14.64
CA GLN A 108 -17.64 -3.93 -15.39
C GLN A 108 -17.45 -3.68 -16.89
N THR A 109 -16.40 -2.96 -17.27
CA THR A 109 -16.13 -2.58 -18.67
C THR A 109 -14.94 -3.31 -19.28
N TYR A 110 -14.29 -4.23 -18.55
CA TYR A 110 -13.02 -4.83 -18.96
C TYR A 110 -13.12 -5.64 -20.26
N ASP A 111 -14.21 -6.35 -20.44
CA ASP A 111 -14.46 -7.18 -21.63
C ASP A 111 -15.15 -6.41 -22.77
N GLU A 112 -15.37 -5.10 -22.61
CA GLU A 112 -15.89 -4.28 -23.70
C GLU A 112 -14.81 -4.03 -24.76
N PRO A 113 -15.21 -3.90 -26.04
CA PRO A 113 -14.34 -3.43 -27.11
C PRO A 113 -13.62 -2.12 -26.77
N ILE A 114 -12.31 -2.07 -27.02
CA ILE A 114 -11.56 -0.81 -26.93
C ILE A 114 -11.61 -0.05 -28.25
N THR A 115 -11.74 1.28 -28.17
CA THR A 115 -11.65 2.14 -29.35
C THR A 115 -10.20 2.36 -29.76
N ARG A 116 -9.95 2.61 -31.05
CA ARG A 116 -8.61 2.87 -31.56
C ARG A 116 -7.92 4.02 -30.84
N GLN A 117 -8.63 5.12 -30.56
CA GLN A 117 -8.05 6.28 -29.88
C GLN A 117 -7.59 5.98 -28.45
N LEU A 118 -8.38 5.20 -27.69
CA LEU A 118 -7.99 4.78 -26.34
C LEU A 118 -6.82 3.80 -26.39
N ALA A 119 -6.84 2.86 -27.34
CA ALA A 119 -5.75 1.90 -27.50
C ALA A 119 -4.42 2.60 -27.81
N VAL A 120 -4.44 3.59 -28.71
CA VAL A 120 -3.25 4.38 -29.06
C VAL A 120 -2.77 5.21 -27.86
N LYS A 121 -3.66 5.80 -27.08
CA LYS A 121 -3.28 6.51 -25.85
C LYS A 121 -2.54 5.60 -24.87
N ILE A 122 -3.06 4.41 -24.62
CA ILE A 122 -2.44 3.43 -23.70
C ILE A 122 -1.04 3.04 -24.17
N VAL A 123 -0.89 2.72 -25.46
CA VAL A 123 0.40 2.38 -26.06
C VAL A 123 1.38 3.56 -25.97
N MET A 124 0.93 4.77 -26.31
CA MET A 124 1.79 5.95 -26.26
C MET A 124 2.16 6.33 -24.84
N ASN A 125 1.27 6.21 -23.87
CA ASN A 125 1.61 6.49 -22.47
C ASN A 125 2.57 5.45 -21.89
N ALA A 126 2.51 4.20 -22.35
CA ALA A 126 3.44 3.16 -21.93
C ALA A 126 4.87 3.38 -22.45
N PHE A 127 5.02 3.79 -23.72
CA PHE A 127 6.35 3.86 -24.36
C PHE A 127 6.85 5.28 -24.64
N PHE A 128 5.97 6.24 -24.88
CA PHE A 128 6.29 7.56 -25.44
C PHE A 128 5.45 8.70 -24.82
N LYS A 129 5.22 8.65 -23.50
CA LYS A 129 4.33 9.58 -22.76
C LYS A 129 4.63 11.08 -23.03
N ASP A 130 5.91 11.41 -23.14
CA ASP A 130 6.36 12.80 -23.34
C ASP A 130 6.55 13.17 -24.82
N GLU A 131 6.33 12.22 -25.74
CA GLU A 131 6.41 12.50 -27.16
C GLU A 131 5.28 13.42 -27.59
N ARG A 132 5.59 14.33 -28.51
CA ARG A 132 4.64 15.24 -29.14
C ARG A 132 4.72 15.09 -30.65
N GLY A 133 3.62 15.40 -31.34
CA GLY A 133 3.56 15.38 -32.80
C GLY A 133 3.22 16.75 -33.39
N ASP A 134 3.25 16.83 -34.71
CA ASP A 134 2.91 18.05 -35.45
C ASP A 134 1.41 18.09 -35.78
N TYR A 135 0.65 18.85 -35.00
CA TYR A 135 -0.79 19.01 -35.18
C TYR A 135 -1.17 19.45 -36.59
N ASN A 136 -0.48 20.44 -37.17
CA ASN A 136 -0.83 21.00 -38.47
C ASN A 136 -0.61 19.97 -39.58
N ARG A 137 0.48 19.20 -39.48
CA ARG A 137 0.75 18.10 -40.40
C ARG A 137 -0.35 17.03 -40.34
N VAL A 138 -0.72 16.59 -39.14
CA VAL A 138 -1.66 15.47 -39.00
C VAL A 138 -3.09 15.89 -39.35
N SER A 139 -3.55 17.04 -38.85
CA SER A 139 -4.90 17.55 -39.12
C SER A 139 -5.18 17.84 -40.60
N SER A 140 -4.15 18.15 -41.39
CA SER A 140 -4.27 18.32 -42.84
C SER A 140 -4.14 17.02 -43.64
N SER A 141 -3.51 15.98 -43.06
CA SER A 141 -3.24 14.71 -43.75
C SER A 141 -4.28 13.62 -43.48
N VAL A 142 -4.96 13.68 -42.33
CA VAL A 142 -5.93 12.67 -41.89
C VAL A 142 -7.35 13.15 -42.20
N SER A 143 -8.10 12.36 -42.97
CA SER A 143 -9.40 12.77 -43.51
C SER A 143 -10.51 12.86 -42.46
N ASP A 144 -10.48 12.01 -41.44
CA ASP A 144 -11.45 11.96 -40.35
C ASP A 144 -10.91 12.55 -39.04
N PHE A 145 -9.88 13.40 -39.11
CA PHE A 145 -9.22 13.97 -37.92
C PHE A 145 -10.22 14.64 -36.96
N ALA A 146 -11.25 15.29 -37.50
CA ALA A 146 -12.31 15.94 -36.73
C ALA A 146 -13.14 14.98 -35.85
N GLN A 147 -13.04 13.66 -36.04
CA GLN A 147 -13.71 12.66 -35.20
C GLN A 147 -12.94 12.28 -33.94
N LEU A 148 -11.65 12.61 -33.86
CA LEU A 148 -10.81 12.32 -32.71
C LEU A 148 -11.26 13.16 -31.50
N ASP A 149 -11.41 12.56 -30.33
CA ASP A 149 -11.75 13.35 -29.14
C ASP A 149 -10.50 14.07 -28.59
N GLY A 150 -10.66 15.32 -28.14
CA GLY A 150 -9.54 16.21 -27.79
C GLY A 150 -8.53 15.63 -26.79
N ARG A 151 -8.98 14.80 -25.84
CA ARG A 151 -8.12 14.15 -24.84
C ARG A 151 -7.15 13.11 -25.43
N TYR A 152 -7.34 12.72 -26.69
CA TYR A 152 -6.48 11.77 -27.41
C TYR A 152 -5.59 12.44 -28.47
N TYR A 153 -5.64 13.77 -28.60
CA TYR A 153 -4.89 14.51 -29.63
C TYR A 153 -3.39 14.24 -29.54
N ASP A 154 -2.80 14.49 -28.37
CA ASP A 154 -1.34 14.39 -28.20
C ASP A 154 -0.83 12.98 -28.54
N SER A 155 -1.48 11.95 -28.00
CA SER A 155 -1.08 10.56 -28.23
C SER A 155 -1.29 10.12 -29.68
N MET A 156 -2.44 10.43 -30.28
CA MET A 156 -2.73 10.02 -31.65
C MET A 156 -1.84 10.73 -32.68
N ILE A 157 -1.62 12.03 -32.52
CA ILE A 157 -0.75 12.82 -33.41
C ILE A 157 0.69 12.35 -33.29
N ALA A 158 1.19 12.18 -32.07
CA ALA A 158 2.54 11.66 -31.84
C ALA A 158 2.71 10.25 -32.42
N ALA A 159 1.74 9.35 -32.21
CA ALA A 159 1.76 8.01 -32.77
C ALA A 159 1.79 8.02 -34.31
N TYR A 160 0.98 8.88 -34.94
CA TYR A 160 0.97 9.03 -36.40
C TYR A 160 2.31 9.57 -36.93
N CYS A 161 2.84 10.62 -36.30
CA CYS A 161 4.15 11.18 -36.67
C CYS A 161 5.30 10.18 -36.51
N LYS A 162 5.22 9.27 -35.53
CA LYS A 162 6.17 8.18 -35.33
C LYS A 162 5.97 6.97 -36.25
N GLY A 163 4.88 6.91 -37.01
CA GLY A 163 4.53 5.72 -37.81
C GLY A 163 4.03 4.53 -36.98
N ILE A 164 3.66 4.75 -35.72
CA ILE A 164 3.05 3.74 -34.86
C ILE A 164 1.60 3.45 -35.29
N VAL A 165 0.93 4.44 -35.90
CA VAL A 165 -0.38 4.26 -36.53
C VAL A 165 -0.40 4.88 -37.92
N TYR A 166 -1.24 4.31 -38.79
CA TYR A 166 -1.51 4.81 -40.13
C TYR A 166 -3.02 4.89 -40.34
N GLY A 167 -3.43 5.72 -41.29
CA GLY A 167 -4.79 5.72 -41.80
C GLY A 167 -5.04 4.54 -42.75
N ASP A 168 -6.30 4.26 -43.01
CA ASP A 168 -6.72 3.31 -44.04
C ASP A 168 -6.44 3.84 -45.47
N ASP A 169 -6.79 3.06 -46.50
CA ASP A 169 -6.60 3.45 -47.91
C ASP A 169 -7.38 4.70 -48.32
N LYS A 170 -8.31 5.17 -47.48
CA LYS A 170 -9.09 6.40 -47.67
C LYS A 170 -8.54 7.57 -46.83
N GLY A 171 -7.43 7.37 -46.13
CA GLY A 171 -6.80 8.39 -45.29
C GLY A 171 -7.48 8.59 -43.92
N ASN A 172 -8.35 7.68 -43.48
CA ASN A 172 -9.03 7.77 -42.19
C ASN A 172 -8.27 7.01 -41.10
N LEU A 173 -8.15 7.59 -39.90
CA LEU A 173 -7.65 6.90 -38.73
C LEU A 173 -8.71 6.02 -38.08
N ASN A 174 -10.00 6.29 -38.26
CA ASN A 174 -11.12 5.60 -37.63
C ASN A 174 -11.02 5.61 -36.08
N PRO A 175 -10.89 6.79 -35.43
CA PRO A 175 -10.50 6.88 -34.02
C PRO A 175 -11.52 6.28 -33.04
N LYS A 176 -12.81 6.31 -33.38
CA LYS A 176 -13.91 5.81 -32.54
C LYS A 176 -14.27 4.34 -32.79
N SER A 177 -13.75 3.76 -33.87
CA SER A 177 -13.95 2.36 -34.19
C SER A 177 -13.16 1.48 -33.24
N SER A 178 -13.69 0.30 -32.95
CA SER A 178 -12.90 -0.74 -32.29
C SER A 178 -11.83 -1.28 -33.23
N ILE A 179 -10.75 -1.83 -32.66
CA ILE A 179 -9.67 -2.47 -33.42
C ILE A 179 -9.70 -3.98 -33.25
N THR A 180 -9.19 -4.69 -34.26
CA THR A 180 -9.03 -6.13 -34.16
C THR A 180 -7.81 -6.50 -33.31
N ARG A 181 -7.76 -7.76 -32.86
CA ARG A 181 -6.61 -8.31 -32.14
C ARG A 181 -5.32 -8.26 -32.97
N ALA A 182 -5.42 -8.52 -34.27
CA ALA A 182 -4.29 -8.38 -35.18
C ALA A 182 -3.78 -6.93 -35.30
N GLU A 183 -4.70 -5.96 -35.41
CA GLU A 183 -4.35 -4.54 -35.44
C GLU A 183 -3.71 -4.09 -34.14
N ALA A 184 -4.23 -4.53 -33.00
CA ALA A 184 -3.68 -4.25 -31.69
C ALA A 184 -2.22 -4.74 -31.57
N CYS A 185 -1.95 -6.00 -31.92
CA CYS A 185 -0.60 -6.56 -31.94
C CYS A 185 0.35 -5.72 -32.80
N ALA A 186 -0.07 -5.31 -33.99
CA ALA A 186 0.77 -4.52 -34.89
C ALA A 186 1.04 -3.10 -34.38
N ILE A 187 0.09 -2.45 -33.71
CA ILE A 187 0.30 -1.13 -33.09
C ILE A 187 1.28 -1.25 -31.92
N ILE A 188 1.05 -2.23 -31.04
CA ILE A 188 1.87 -2.47 -29.85
C ILE A 188 3.31 -2.81 -30.24
N MET A 189 3.51 -3.74 -31.19
CA MET A 189 4.84 -4.17 -31.62
C MET A 189 5.63 -3.07 -32.31
N ARG A 190 4.97 -2.22 -33.13
CA ARG A 190 5.62 -1.04 -33.72
C ARG A 190 6.11 -0.08 -32.65
N ALA A 191 5.32 0.18 -31.61
CA ALA A 191 5.74 1.05 -30.53
C ALA A 191 6.85 0.44 -29.67
N ALA A 192 6.70 -0.83 -29.28
CA ALA A 192 7.61 -1.49 -28.35
C ALA A 192 8.98 -1.76 -28.97
N SER A 193 9.04 -2.21 -30.23
CA SER A 193 10.31 -2.44 -30.95
C SER A 193 11.16 -1.17 -31.12
N MET A 194 10.55 0.01 -31.12
CA MET A 194 11.28 1.29 -31.14
C MET A 194 12.02 1.59 -29.82
N LYS A 195 11.75 0.86 -28.74
CA LYS A 195 12.46 1.00 -27.44
C LYS A 195 13.62 0.03 -27.24
N GLY A 196 13.81 -0.91 -28.17
CA GLY A 196 14.87 -1.92 -28.12
C GLY A 196 14.30 -3.33 -28.13
N ASP A 197 15.18 -4.31 -27.90
CA ASP A 197 14.82 -5.72 -27.93
C ASP A 197 13.82 -6.08 -26.83
N LEU A 198 12.76 -6.80 -27.21
CA LEU A 198 11.76 -7.31 -26.29
C LEU A 198 12.34 -8.45 -25.46
N LYS A 199 12.16 -8.38 -24.14
CA LYS A 199 12.59 -9.42 -23.19
C LYS A 199 11.43 -10.36 -22.86
N PRO A 200 11.65 -11.67 -22.70
CA PRO A 200 10.60 -12.60 -22.29
C PRO A 200 9.87 -12.09 -21.04
N TYR A 201 8.54 -12.16 -21.05
CA TYR A 201 7.73 -11.87 -19.88
C TYR A 201 7.92 -12.98 -18.84
N GLU A 202 8.61 -12.65 -17.75
CA GLU A 202 8.66 -13.47 -16.56
C GLU A 202 7.65 -12.89 -15.56
N PRO A 203 6.54 -13.58 -15.25
CA PRO A 203 5.59 -13.11 -14.26
C PRO A 203 6.23 -13.16 -12.87
N THR A 204 6.81 -12.04 -12.45
CA THR A 204 7.12 -11.79 -11.05
C THR A 204 5.87 -11.21 -10.40
N VAL A 205 5.10 -12.04 -9.71
CA VAL A 205 4.24 -11.49 -8.66
C VAL A 205 5.22 -10.81 -7.70
N THR A 206 5.08 -9.50 -7.46
CA THR A 206 5.67 -8.91 -6.27
C THR A 206 5.02 -9.61 -5.09
N GLU A 207 5.66 -10.67 -4.59
CA GLU A 207 5.29 -11.26 -3.32
C GLU A 207 5.39 -10.11 -2.30
N GLN A 208 4.24 -9.61 -1.86
CA GLN A 208 4.17 -9.01 -0.54
C GLN A 208 4.72 -10.06 0.44
N PRO A 209 5.47 -9.66 1.47
CA PRO A 209 6.00 -10.59 2.45
C PRO A 209 4.90 -11.56 2.85
N LYS A 210 5.13 -12.86 2.63
CA LYS A 210 4.23 -13.85 3.18
C LYS A 210 4.23 -13.64 4.69
N PRO A 211 3.07 -13.67 5.36
CA PRO A 211 3.03 -13.63 6.81
C PRO A 211 3.91 -14.77 7.32
N GLN A 212 5.06 -14.42 7.90
CA GLN A 212 5.77 -15.36 8.73
C GLN A 212 4.93 -15.54 9.99
N THR A 213 4.95 -16.72 10.59
CA THR A 213 4.32 -16.93 11.89
C THR A 213 4.91 -15.92 12.87
N THR A 214 4.11 -14.92 13.25
CA THR A 214 4.55 -13.84 14.12
C THR A 214 4.81 -14.39 15.50
N ARG A 215 5.92 -13.97 16.13
CA ARG A 215 6.12 -14.33 17.53
C ARG A 215 5.08 -13.61 18.39
N LYS A 216 4.50 -14.38 19.33
CA LYS A 216 3.64 -13.85 20.39
C LYS A 216 4.52 -13.45 21.58
N GLY A 217 3.91 -12.85 22.59
CA GLY A 217 4.61 -12.55 23.84
C GLY A 217 5.26 -11.17 23.88
N GLY A 218 5.79 -10.88 25.05
CA GLY A 218 6.28 -9.58 25.48
C GLY A 218 7.74 -9.28 25.13
N VAL A 219 8.32 -8.35 25.87
CA VAL A 219 9.70 -7.90 25.72
C VAL A 219 10.70 -9.01 26.10
N SER A 220 10.38 -9.84 27.08
CA SER A 220 11.24 -10.94 27.53
C SER A 220 11.43 -12.04 26.49
N GLU A 221 10.46 -12.19 25.58
CA GLU A 221 10.50 -13.17 24.48
C GLU A 221 11.12 -12.60 23.20
N ASN A 222 10.91 -11.31 22.94
CA ASN A 222 11.23 -10.67 21.65
C ASN A 222 12.41 -9.68 21.72
N GLY A 223 12.78 -9.20 22.90
CA GLY A 223 13.92 -8.30 23.09
C GLY A 223 13.81 -6.99 22.33
N ALA A 224 14.95 -6.49 21.83
CA ALA A 224 15.00 -5.23 21.08
C ALA A 224 14.35 -5.37 19.70
N LEU A 225 13.44 -4.45 19.37
CA LEU A 225 12.79 -4.41 18.07
C LEU A 225 13.60 -3.62 17.04
N HIS A 226 13.48 -4.00 15.76
CA HIS A 226 14.01 -3.25 14.63
C HIS A 226 13.11 -3.37 13.40
N VAL A 227 13.33 -2.52 12.39
CA VAL A 227 12.58 -2.55 11.13
C VAL A 227 13.45 -3.14 10.03
N ASP A 228 12.94 -4.15 9.32
CA ASP A 228 13.53 -4.69 8.09
C ASP A 228 12.48 -4.69 6.96
N GLY A 229 12.77 -3.96 5.89
CA GLY A 229 11.82 -3.71 4.81
C GLY A 229 10.51 -3.09 5.33
N THR A 230 9.41 -3.85 5.23
CA THR A 230 8.07 -3.45 5.68
C THR A 230 7.65 -4.13 6.99
N GLN A 231 8.57 -4.80 7.69
CA GLN A 231 8.25 -5.64 8.84
C GLN A 231 8.91 -5.14 10.11
N LEU A 232 8.19 -5.30 11.22
CA LEU A 232 8.72 -5.17 12.57
C LEU A 232 9.30 -6.51 12.99
N MET A 233 10.55 -6.49 13.46
CA MET A 233 11.35 -7.67 13.73
C MET A 233 11.83 -7.66 15.19
N ASN A 234 11.95 -8.84 15.79
CA ASN A 234 12.58 -9.03 17.09
C ASN A 234 14.12 -9.01 17.01
N GLU A 235 14.79 -9.17 18.15
CA GLU A 235 16.26 -9.18 18.22
C GLU A 235 16.93 -10.36 17.47
N ASN A 236 16.15 -11.40 17.17
CA ASN A 236 16.56 -12.60 16.44
C ASN A 236 16.26 -12.53 14.93
N ASN A 237 15.76 -11.40 14.42
CA ASN A 237 15.32 -11.19 13.03
C ASN A 237 14.13 -12.07 12.63
N GLU A 238 13.17 -12.24 13.53
CA GLU A 238 11.88 -12.85 13.23
C GLU A 238 10.76 -11.81 13.33
N PRO A 239 9.74 -11.85 12.46
CA PRO A 239 8.63 -10.91 12.49
C PRO A 239 7.82 -10.99 13.78
N VAL A 240 7.43 -9.82 14.28
CA VAL A 240 6.62 -9.64 15.48
C VAL A 240 5.39 -8.80 15.13
N VAL A 241 4.26 -9.16 15.72
CA VAL A 241 3.07 -8.31 15.73
C VAL A 241 2.79 -7.90 17.17
N LEU A 242 2.79 -6.60 17.39
CA LEU A 242 2.32 -5.99 18.61
C LEU A 242 0.83 -5.72 18.50
N HIS A 243 0.06 -6.06 19.54
CA HIS A 243 -1.37 -5.86 19.60
C HIS A 243 -1.81 -5.51 21.03
N GLY A 244 -2.74 -4.58 21.14
CA GLY A 244 -3.30 -4.21 22.43
C GLY A 244 -4.18 -2.98 22.42
N MET A 245 -4.19 -2.26 23.53
CA MET A 245 -5.08 -1.12 23.77
C MET A 245 -4.32 0.20 23.81
N SER A 246 -4.94 1.24 23.29
CA SER A 246 -4.63 2.62 23.64
C SER A 246 -5.45 3.06 24.84
N SER A 247 -4.85 3.83 25.74
CA SER A 247 -5.62 4.69 26.63
C SER A 247 -6.43 5.68 25.80
N HIS A 248 -7.52 6.21 26.37
CA HIS A 248 -8.01 7.52 25.93
C HIS A 248 -7.04 8.61 26.46
N GLY A 249 -7.27 9.87 26.15
CA GLY A 249 -6.52 11.00 26.73
C GLY A 249 -6.35 10.90 28.24
N LEU A 250 -5.09 10.82 28.67
CA LEU A 250 -4.69 10.58 30.07
C LEU A 250 -5.21 11.65 31.03
N GLN A 251 -5.38 12.89 30.57
CA GLN A 251 -5.93 14.00 31.34
C GLN A 251 -7.41 13.81 31.73
N TRP A 252 -8.13 12.92 31.02
CA TRP A 252 -9.54 12.64 31.28
C TRP A 252 -9.77 11.24 31.84
N PHE A 253 -9.02 10.25 31.35
CA PHE A 253 -9.25 8.83 31.64
C PHE A 253 -8.00 8.10 32.15
N GLY A 254 -7.05 8.84 32.76
CA GLY A 254 -5.81 8.27 33.32
C GLY A 254 -6.04 7.16 34.35
N ASP A 255 -7.20 7.11 35.00
CA ASP A 255 -7.58 6.04 35.94
C ASP A 255 -7.67 4.64 35.26
N PHE A 256 -7.83 4.61 33.93
CA PHE A 256 -7.80 3.38 33.12
C PHE A 256 -6.41 3.06 32.53
N ALA A 257 -5.38 3.83 32.89
CA ALA A 257 -3.98 3.58 32.55
C ALA A 257 -3.13 3.26 33.79
N THR A 258 -3.76 2.75 34.86
CA THR A 258 -3.09 2.31 36.09
C THR A 258 -2.41 0.95 35.92
N GLU A 259 -1.56 0.56 36.86
CA GLU A 259 -0.91 -0.76 36.85
C GLU A 259 -1.92 -1.92 36.75
N ASN A 260 -3.03 -1.84 37.48
CA ASN A 260 -4.06 -2.87 37.45
C ASN A 260 -4.77 -2.93 36.09
N ALA A 261 -5.05 -1.78 35.49
CA ALA A 261 -5.67 -1.72 34.15
C ALA A 261 -4.73 -2.28 33.07
N VAL A 262 -3.45 -1.88 33.09
CA VAL A 262 -2.42 -2.40 32.16
C VAL A 262 -2.18 -3.89 32.37
N LYS A 263 -2.14 -4.35 33.63
CA LYS A 263 -2.07 -5.78 33.93
C LYS A 263 -3.29 -6.51 33.40
N ALA A 264 -4.49 -5.97 33.58
CA ALA A 264 -5.72 -6.61 33.13
C ALA A 264 -5.74 -6.76 31.60
N THR A 265 -5.23 -5.80 30.83
CA THR A 265 -5.11 -5.95 29.37
C THR A 265 -4.04 -6.99 29.00
N ALA A 266 -2.90 -7.01 29.69
CA ALA A 266 -1.86 -8.03 29.50
C ALA A 266 -2.37 -9.46 29.78
N ASP A 267 -3.17 -9.64 30.84
CA ASP A 267 -3.75 -10.93 31.23
C ASP A 267 -4.68 -11.51 30.15
N TYR A 268 -5.27 -10.66 29.28
CA TYR A 268 -6.06 -11.09 28.12
C TYR A 268 -5.20 -11.41 26.88
N GLY A 269 -3.89 -11.22 26.94
CA GLY A 269 -2.94 -11.57 25.88
C GLY A 269 -2.38 -10.38 25.11
N ALA A 270 -2.76 -9.14 25.43
CA ALA A 270 -2.13 -7.97 24.82
C ALA A 270 -0.62 -7.94 25.14
N ASN A 271 0.20 -7.62 24.14
CA ASN A 271 1.65 -7.41 24.32
C ASN A 271 2.06 -5.95 24.05
N LEU A 272 1.08 -5.06 23.86
CA LEU A 272 1.27 -3.64 23.63
C LEU A 272 0.28 -2.80 24.46
N PHE A 273 0.77 -1.69 25.01
CA PHE A 273 -0.08 -0.64 25.56
C PHE A 273 0.32 0.72 24.97
N ARG A 274 -0.66 1.53 24.54
CA ARG A 274 -0.39 2.89 24.03
C ARG A 274 -0.88 3.93 25.03
N CYS A 275 -0.02 4.88 25.36
CA CYS A 275 -0.30 5.94 26.31
C CYS A 275 -0.54 7.27 25.58
N ALA A 276 -1.80 7.57 25.29
CA ALA A 276 -2.21 8.76 24.54
C ALA A 276 -2.13 10.04 25.40
N MET A 277 -0.99 10.73 25.33
CA MET A 277 -0.77 11.98 26.06
C MET A 277 -1.11 13.16 25.17
N TYR A 278 -2.36 13.64 25.25
CA TYR A 278 -2.79 14.84 24.52
C TYR A 278 -1.88 16.01 24.83
N THR A 279 -1.59 16.79 23.80
CA THR A 279 -0.80 18.00 23.88
C THR A 279 -1.69 19.18 24.25
N ASP A 280 -2.76 19.38 23.48
CA ASP A 280 -3.81 20.38 23.71
C ASP A 280 -5.02 19.75 24.44
N GLU A 281 -6.18 20.41 24.42
CA GLU A 281 -7.45 19.92 25.02
C GLU A 281 -7.34 19.64 26.54
N GLY A 282 -6.59 20.48 27.26
CA GLY A 282 -6.31 20.28 28.68
C GLY A 282 -5.17 19.28 28.95
N GLY A 283 -4.48 18.85 27.89
CA GLY A 283 -3.30 18.00 27.91
C GLY A 283 -2.00 18.70 28.29
N TYR A 284 -0.88 18.11 27.92
CA TYR A 284 0.47 18.39 28.41
C TYR A 284 0.87 19.88 28.34
N ILE A 285 0.51 20.59 27.27
CA ILE A 285 0.90 22.01 27.10
C ILE A 285 0.28 22.89 28.19
N SER A 286 -0.97 22.64 28.55
CA SER A 286 -1.67 23.39 29.61
C SER A 286 -1.55 22.75 30.98
N ASN A 287 -1.25 21.45 31.02
CA ASN A 287 -1.17 20.62 32.22
C ASN A 287 0.00 19.63 32.13
N PRO A 288 1.25 20.08 32.34
CA PRO A 288 2.43 19.21 32.23
C PRO A 288 2.45 18.02 33.20
N SER A 289 1.62 18.06 34.27
CA SER A 289 1.54 16.97 35.25
C SER A 289 0.95 15.67 34.68
N VAL A 290 0.26 15.72 33.54
CA VAL A 290 -0.22 14.52 32.84
C VAL A 290 0.94 13.57 32.45
N LYS A 291 2.16 14.11 32.32
CA LYS A 291 3.38 13.31 32.11
C LYS A 291 3.64 12.32 33.25
N ASP A 292 3.26 12.63 34.49
CA ASP A 292 3.42 11.69 35.61
C ASP A 292 2.50 10.47 35.44
N MET A 293 1.28 10.68 34.91
CA MET A 293 0.37 9.58 34.56
C MET A 293 0.92 8.74 33.41
N LEU A 294 1.46 9.39 32.37
CA LEU A 294 2.14 8.72 31.27
C LEU A 294 3.29 7.83 31.79
N ILE A 295 4.20 8.39 32.61
CA ILE A 295 5.34 7.64 33.17
C ILE A 295 4.85 6.43 33.97
N ASN A 296 3.84 6.59 34.82
CA ASN A 296 3.29 5.48 35.59
C ASN A 296 2.70 4.38 34.70
N ALA A 297 2.03 4.73 33.60
CA ALA A 297 1.49 3.78 32.64
C ALA A 297 2.61 3.04 31.88
N VAL A 298 3.66 3.76 31.45
CA VAL A 298 4.85 3.21 30.80
C VAL A 298 5.59 2.23 31.70
N ASP A 299 5.89 2.65 32.94
CA ASP A 299 6.56 1.80 33.94
C ASP A 299 5.70 0.57 34.29
N SER A 300 4.37 0.69 34.23
CA SER A 300 3.47 -0.44 34.43
C SER A 300 3.50 -1.43 33.28
N ALA A 301 3.44 -0.97 32.02
CA ALA A 301 3.54 -1.83 30.85
C ALA A 301 4.85 -2.62 30.82
N ILE A 302 5.97 -1.96 31.12
CA ILE A 302 7.29 -2.60 31.24
C ILE A 302 7.28 -3.72 32.29
N ARG A 303 6.65 -3.48 33.46
CA ARG A 303 6.55 -4.50 34.53
C ARG A 303 5.66 -5.69 34.15
N GLN A 304 4.70 -5.51 33.26
CA GLN A 304 3.85 -6.58 32.73
C GLN A 304 4.43 -7.23 31.47
N ASP A 305 5.72 -7.01 31.19
CA ASP A 305 6.42 -7.53 30.01
C ASP A 305 5.83 -7.05 28.67
N MET A 306 5.13 -5.93 28.64
CA MET A 306 4.55 -5.38 27.40
C MET A 306 5.49 -4.39 26.72
N TYR A 307 5.40 -4.29 25.40
CA TYR A 307 5.86 -3.10 24.69
C TYR A 307 4.91 -1.92 24.98
N VAL A 308 5.41 -0.69 24.88
CA VAL A 308 4.64 0.49 25.19
C VAL A 308 4.94 1.65 24.26
N ILE A 309 3.88 2.29 23.75
CA ILE A 309 3.99 3.50 22.93
C ILE A 309 3.84 4.73 23.84
N ILE A 310 4.86 5.58 23.83
CA ILE A 310 4.77 6.97 24.31
C ILE A 310 4.26 7.81 23.15
N ASP A 311 3.02 8.25 23.24
CA ASP A 311 2.35 8.99 22.17
C ASP A 311 2.21 10.48 22.50
N TRP A 312 2.85 11.31 21.68
CA TRP A 312 2.65 12.75 21.64
C TRP A 312 1.41 13.06 20.81
N HIS A 313 0.28 13.11 21.53
CA HIS A 313 -1.04 12.98 20.93
C HIS A 313 -1.59 14.33 20.44
N ILE A 314 -1.03 14.81 19.32
CA ILE A 314 -1.60 15.96 18.60
C ILE A 314 -2.95 15.59 17.98
N LEU A 315 -3.91 16.50 18.03
CA LEU A 315 -5.22 16.34 17.38
C LEU A 315 -5.82 17.68 16.99
N SER A 316 -6.34 18.45 17.95
CA SER A 316 -6.88 19.79 17.68
C SER A 316 -5.78 20.78 17.25
N ASP A 317 -4.58 20.60 17.79
CA ASP A 317 -3.31 21.24 17.40
C ASP A 317 -2.65 20.50 16.23
N GLY A 318 -3.42 20.19 15.20
CA GLY A 318 -3.07 19.25 14.12
C GLY A 318 -1.79 19.54 13.31
N ASN A 319 -1.10 20.67 13.52
CA ASN A 319 0.23 20.91 12.94
C ASN A 319 1.33 20.56 13.96
N PRO A 320 2.12 19.48 13.74
CA PRO A 320 3.15 19.07 14.70
C PRO A 320 4.24 20.13 14.95
N MET A 321 4.39 21.10 14.04
CA MET A 321 5.33 22.22 14.22
C MET A 321 4.90 23.21 15.32
N GLN A 322 3.64 23.19 15.76
CA GLN A 322 3.09 24.18 16.69
C GLN A 322 3.78 24.16 18.05
N HIS A 323 4.13 22.96 18.54
CA HIS A 323 4.73 22.72 19.85
C HIS A 323 6.07 21.97 19.72
N ILE A 324 6.84 22.27 18.67
CA ILE A 324 8.07 21.52 18.36
C ILE A 324 9.13 21.62 19.46
N ASP A 325 9.30 22.79 20.09
CA ASP A 325 10.26 22.95 21.18
C ASP A 325 9.86 22.12 22.41
N ASP A 326 8.56 22.13 22.76
CA ASP A 326 8.02 21.30 23.85
C ASP A 326 8.18 19.80 23.56
N ALA A 327 7.95 19.38 22.31
CA ALA A 327 8.13 18.00 21.86
C ALA A 327 9.59 17.57 21.93
N VAL A 328 10.53 18.42 21.49
CA VAL A 328 11.98 18.18 21.57
C VAL A 328 12.41 17.96 23.02
N ASP A 329 12.01 18.85 23.93
CA ASP A 329 12.34 18.72 25.36
C ASP A 329 11.73 17.45 25.96
N PHE A 330 10.45 17.19 25.66
CA PHE A 330 9.74 16.01 26.15
C PHE A 330 10.39 14.70 25.67
N PHE A 331 10.64 14.56 24.37
CA PHE A 331 11.25 13.35 23.82
C PHE A 331 12.73 13.19 24.21
N GLY A 332 13.45 14.30 24.42
CA GLY A 332 14.78 14.26 25.03
C GLY A 332 14.75 13.67 26.44
N GLU A 333 13.80 14.09 27.27
CA GLU A 333 13.61 13.57 28.63
C GLU A 333 13.18 12.09 28.62
N MET A 334 12.16 11.74 27.82
CA MET A 334 11.64 10.36 27.78
C MET A 334 12.67 9.38 27.21
N SER A 335 13.40 9.77 26.16
CA SER A 335 14.43 8.92 25.58
C SER A 335 15.62 8.69 26.51
N GLU A 336 16.03 9.69 27.30
CA GLU A 336 17.07 9.52 28.32
C GLU A 336 16.55 8.64 29.48
N ARG A 337 15.30 8.85 29.91
CA ARG A 337 14.69 8.07 31.01
C ARG A 337 14.64 6.58 30.70
N TYR A 338 14.27 6.22 29.48
CA TYR A 338 14.02 4.83 29.06
C TYR A 338 15.12 4.27 28.15
N LYS A 339 16.32 4.86 28.13
CA LYS A 339 17.42 4.45 27.25
C LYS A 339 17.84 2.98 27.37
N ASP A 340 17.68 2.40 28.56
CA ASP A 340 18.03 1.00 28.84
C ASP A 340 16.85 0.03 28.65
N SER A 341 15.69 0.52 28.17
CA SER A 341 14.50 -0.29 27.95
C SER A 341 14.33 -0.65 26.47
N ASN A 342 14.14 -1.94 26.20
CA ASN A 342 13.75 -2.44 24.87
C ASN A 342 12.23 -2.33 24.61
N ALA A 343 11.44 -1.96 25.62
CA ALA A 343 9.99 -1.98 25.56
C ALA A 343 9.38 -0.74 24.88
N VAL A 344 10.10 0.39 24.87
CA VAL A 344 9.52 1.70 24.56
C VAL A 344 9.60 1.99 23.07
N LEU A 345 8.46 2.38 22.50
CA LEU A 345 8.30 2.95 21.17
C LEU A 345 7.87 4.42 21.31
N TYR A 346 8.30 5.27 20.39
CA TYR A 346 7.99 6.71 20.42
C TYR A 346 7.09 7.08 19.25
N GLU A 347 5.84 7.45 19.50
CA GLU A 347 4.95 8.03 18.51
C GLU A 347 5.03 9.55 18.60
N ILE A 348 5.73 10.16 17.63
CA ILE A 348 6.15 11.56 17.76
C ILE A 348 5.06 12.55 17.37
N CYS A 349 4.02 12.12 16.66
CA CYS A 349 2.86 12.92 16.33
C CYS A 349 1.69 12.01 15.92
N ASN A 350 0.66 11.94 16.76
CA ASN A 350 -0.55 11.12 16.53
C ASN A 350 -1.22 11.39 15.18
N GLU A 351 -1.86 12.56 14.99
CA GLU A 351 -2.70 12.82 13.83
C GLU A 351 -2.47 14.20 13.22
N PRO A 352 -1.40 14.39 12.42
CA PRO A 352 -1.28 15.57 11.59
C PRO A 352 -2.52 15.77 10.68
N ASN A 353 -3.16 16.94 10.75
CA ASN A 353 -4.43 17.18 10.05
C ASN A 353 -4.65 18.65 9.64
N GLY A 354 -5.80 18.94 9.01
CA GLY A 354 -6.09 20.26 8.46
C GLY A 354 -5.29 20.54 7.17
N ASN A 355 -4.62 21.69 7.10
CA ASN A 355 -3.83 22.10 5.93
C ASN A 355 -2.36 21.59 5.96
N VAL A 356 -2.08 20.64 6.85
CA VAL A 356 -0.74 20.11 7.09
C VAL A 356 -0.33 19.17 5.96
N THR A 357 0.91 19.29 5.49
CA THR A 357 1.45 18.43 4.43
C THR A 357 2.65 17.62 4.92
N TRP A 358 2.92 16.50 4.24
CA TRP A 358 4.07 15.65 4.56
C TRP A 358 5.39 16.43 4.43
N ASN A 359 5.59 17.10 3.29
CA ASN A 359 6.87 17.72 2.96
C ASN A 359 7.13 19.05 3.69
N ASP A 360 6.09 19.82 3.99
CA ASP A 360 6.27 21.18 4.55
C ASP A 360 6.19 21.19 6.08
N ASN A 361 5.63 20.14 6.70
CA ASN A 361 5.37 20.12 8.13
C ASN A 361 5.83 18.82 8.80
N VAL A 362 5.28 17.68 8.41
CA VAL A 362 5.47 16.42 9.15
C VAL A 362 6.90 15.90 9.05
N LYS A 363 7.46 15.80 7.84
CA LYS A 363 8.84 15.33 7.65
C LYS A 363 9.87 16.28 8.29
N PRO A 364 9.80 17.62 8.11
CA PRO A 364 10.68 18.54 8.84
C PRO A 364 10.59 18.44 10.36
N TYR A 365 9.38 18.26 10.91
CA TYR A 365 9.19 17.99 12.34
C TYR A 365 9.90 16.70 12.76
N ALA A 366 9.66 15.60 12.05
CA ALA A 366 10.27 14.31 12.35
C ALA A 366 11.80 14.37 12.25
N GLU A 367 12.35 15.02 11.23
CA GLU A 367 13.80 15.22 11.06
C GLU A 367 14.42 16.09 12.17
N THR A 368 13.62 16.84 12.93
CA THR A 368 14.05 17.58 14.12
C THR A 368 14.00 16.73 15.39
N VAL A 369 12.91 15.98 15.59
CA VAL A 369 12.69 15.21 16.83
C VAL A 369 13.45 13.87 16.84
N ILE A 370 13.58 13.19 15.69
CA ILE A 370 14.25 11.89 15.60
C ILE A 370 15.69 11.94 16.12
N PRO A 371 16.55 12.91 15.71
CA PRO A 371 17.92 13.00 16.24
C PRO A 371 17.99 13.18 17.76
N VAL A 372 16.99 13.81 18.37
CA VAL A 372 16.92 14.00 19.83
C VAL A 372 16.74 12.65 20.51
N ILE A 373 15.75 11.85 20.07
CA ILE A 373 15.52 10.50 20.59
C ILE A 373 16.74 9.59 20.34
N ARG A 374 17.33 9.70 19.14
CA ARG A 374 18.49 8.90 18.71
C ARG A 374 19.78 9.21 19.48
N THR A 375 19.82 10.29 20.26
CA THR A 375 20.94 10.56 21.19
C THR A 375 21.04 9.47 22.27
N ASN A 376 19.90 8.87 22.64
CA ASN A 376 19.83 7.95 23.78
C ASN A 376 19.49 6.51 23.38
N THR A 377 18.73 6.29 22.30
CA THR A 377 18.23 4.95 21.94
C THR A 377 17.99 4.75 20.44
N ASN A 378 18.08 3.51 19.98
CA ASN A 378 17.71 3.10 18.62
C ASN A 378 16.29 2.50 18.53
N ALA A 379 15.44 2.75 19.54
CA ALA A 379 14.05 2.30 19.60
C ALA A 379 13.23 2.64 18.33
N ILE A 380 12.13 1.91 18.11
CA ILE A 380 11.20 2.22 17.02
C ILE A 380 10.59 3.60 17.25
N ILE A 381 10.57 4.41 16.18
CA ILE A 381 9.86 5.69 16.15
C ILE A 381 8.72 5.58 15.14
N LEU A 382 7.51 5.87 15.61
CA LEU A 382 6.28 5.93 14.84
C LEU A 382 6.01 7.38 14.43
N VAL A 383 5.73 7.61 13.15
CA VAL A 383 5.49 8.95 12.61
C VAL A 383 4.12 9.00 11.93
N GLY A 384 3.22 9.84 12.47
CA GLY A 384 1.93 10.11 11.87
C GLY A 384 2.03 10.90 10.57
N GLY A 385 0.97 10.85 9.78
CA GLY A 385 0.89 11.49 8.46
C GLY A 385 -0.28 12.47 8.34
N PRO A 386 -0.33 13.28 7.28
CA PRO A 386 -1.48 14.14 7.00
C PRO A 386 -2.80 13.36 6.92
N THR A 387 -3.89 14.12 7.07
CA THR A 387 -5.27 13.60 7.04
C THR A 387 -5.49 12.54 8.11
N TRP A 388 -5.21 12.90 9.37
CA TRP A 388 -5.38 12.03 10.53
C TRP A 388 -4.66 10.69 10.33
N SER A 389 -3.38 10.77 9.95
CA SER A 389 -2.52 9.61 9.71
C SER A 389 -3.07 8.64 8.68
N GLN A 390 -3.53 9.14 7.53
CA GLN A 390 -4.03 8.30 6.43
C GLN A 390 -3.20 8.44 5.15
N ASP A 391 -2.46 9.54 4.96
CA ASP A 391 -1.77 9.85 3.70
C ASP A 391 -0.40 9.18 3.53
N LEU A 392 -0.34 7.86 3.75
CA LEU A 392 0.87 7.03 3.57
C LEU A 392 1.50 7.16 2.17
N HIS A 393 0.68 7.40 1.15
CA HIS A 393 1.12 7.57 -0.22
C HIS A 393 1.97 8.83 -0.45
N GLU A 394 1.82 9.87 0.37
CA GLU A 394 2.69 11.05 0.34
C GLU A 394 4.02 10.77 1.05
N ALA A 395 3.97 10.10 2.20
CA ALA A 395 5.16 9.65 2.90
C ALA A 395 6.01 8.71 2.04
N ALA A 396 5.38 7.80 1.28
CA ALA A 396 6.06 6.84 0.42
C ALA A 396 6.84 7.49 -0.73
N LYS A 397 6.43 8.68 -1.20
CA LYS A 397 7.16 9.43 -2.24
C LYS A 397 8.44 10.07 -1.70
N ASN A 398 8.47 10.39 -0.40
CA ASN A 398 9.59 11.08 0.23
C ASN A 398 9.80 10.59 1.67
N PRO A 399 10.18 9.31 1.87
CA PRO A 399 10.28 8.72 3.19
C PRO A 399 11.34 9.42 4.06
N ILE A 400 11.22 9.28 5.37
CA ILE A 400 12.24 9.70 6.32
C ILE A 400 13.48 8.81 6.14
N ASN A 401 14.65 9.44 6.06
CA ASN A 401 15.92 8.75 5.91
C ASN A 401 16.55 8.49 7.29
N ALA A 402 15.95 7.60 8.07
CA ALA A 402 16.47 7.14 9.35
C ALA A 402 16.11 5.66 9.56
N GLU A 403 16.89 4.98 10.39
CA GLU A 403 16.62 3.59 10.77
C GLU A 403 15.50 3.49 11.80
N ASN A 404 14.84 2.33 11.85
CA ASN A 404 13.80 1.99 12.83
C ASN A 404 12.64 3.00 12.85
N ILE A 405 12.23 3.44 11.66
CA ILE A 405 11.06 4.29 11.46
C ILE A 405 9.90 3.45 10.92
N MET A 406 8.72 3.62 11.51
CA MET A 406 7.46 3.13 10.97
C MET A 406 6.47 4.29 10.81
N TYR A 407 5.54 4.16 9.87
CA TYR A 407 4.57 5.18 9.54
C TYR A 407 3.21 4.77 10.07
N THR A 408 2.53 5.66 10.79
CA THR A 408 1.25 5.28 11.38
C THR A 408 0.12 5.36 10.36
N CYS A 409 -0.84 4.45 10.48
CA CYS A 409 -2.09 4.52 9.75
C CYS A 409 -3.27 4.37 10.69
N HIS A 410 -4.13 5.37 10.80
CA HIS A 410 -5.31 5.29 11.67
C HIS A 410 -6.56 4.98 10.88
N PHE A 411 -7.40 4.10 11.42
CA PHE A 411 -8.67 3.78 10.79
C PHE A 411 -9.83 3.59 11.77
N TYR A 412 -11.04 3.82 11.28
CA TYR A 412 -12.26 3.61 12.04
C TYR A 412 -13.21 2.81 11.15
N ALA A 413 -13.63 1.63 11.62
CA ALA A 413 -14.29 0.62 10.80
C ALA A 413 -15.63 1.10 10.18
N GLY A 414 -16.30 2.08 10.80
CA GLY A 414 -17.51 2.70 10.25
C GLY A 414 -17.26 3.69 9.11
N THR A 415 -16.00 4.02 8.79
CA THR A 415 -15.65 5.09 7.84
C THR A 415 -14.61 4.62 6.81
N HIS A 416 -13.62 3.84 7.23
CA HIS A 416 -12.47 3.49 6.41
C HIS A 416 -12.52 2.01 6.03
N THR A 417 -12.48 1.74 4.72
CA THR A 417 -12.71 0.40 4.15
C THR A 417 -11.57 -0.02 3.22
N ASP A 418 -11.89 -0.68 2.09
CA ASP A 418 -10.91 -1.22 1.15
C ASP A 418 -9.96 -0.18 0.58
N TRP A 419 -10.41 1.07 0.44
CA TRP A 419 -9.58 2.13 -0.13
C TRP A 419 -8.34 2.43 0.75
N LEU A 420 -8.48 2.37 2.08
CA LEU A 420 -7.37 2.64 3.00
C LEU A 420 -6.49 1.40 3.18
N ARG A 421 -7.09 0.19 3.22
CA ARG A 421 -6.32 -1.08 3.12
C ARG A 421 -5.46 -1.09 1.87
N GLN A 422 -6.01 -0.66 0.74
CA GLN A 422 -5.27 -0.60 -0.52
C GLN A 422 -4.13 0.42 -0.45
N ARG A 423 -4.35 1.57 0.20
CA ARG A 423 -3.30 2.56 0.41
C ARG A 423 -2.13 2.01 1.23
N ILE A 424 -2.41 1.23 2.28
CA ILE A 424 -1.38 0.51 3.05
C ILE A 424 -0.67 -0.51 2.16
N ALA A 425 -1.41 -1.29 1.37
CA ALA A 425 -0.84 -2.32 0.50
C ALA A 425 0.10 -1.74 -0.57
N ASP A 426 -0.20 -0.54 -1.08
CA ASP A 426 0.53 0.09 -2.18
C ASP A 426 1.71 0.98 -1.76
N CYS A 427 1.79 1.38 -0.48
CA CYS A 427 2.78 2.39 -0.06
C CYS A 427 4.21 1.84 0.02
N GLY A 428 4.38 0.54 0.25
CA GLY A 428 5.70 -0.08 0.40
C GLY A 428 6.48 0.38 1.63
N LEU A 429 5.82 0.99 2.61
CA LEU A 429 6.40 1.46 3.86
C LEU A 429 6.19 0.44 5.00
N PRO A 430 7.04 0.44 6.03
CA PRO A 430 6.75 -0.25 7.29
C PRO A 430 5.62 0.50 8.03
N VAL A 431 4.42 -0.08 8.04
CA VAL A 431 3.21 0.52 8.62
C VAL A 431 2.91 -0.05 10.00
N PHE A 432 2.50 0.83 10.92
CA PHE A 432 1.98 0.49 12.24
C PHE A 432 0.60 1.13 12.42
N VAL A 433 -0.43 0.39 12.86
CA VAL A 433 -1.75 0.97 13.13
C VAL A 433 -1.82 1.37 14.61
N SER A 434 -1.16 2.46 14.99
CA SER A 434 -1.06 2.88 16.40
C SER A 434 -2.40 3.30 17.00
N GLU A 435 -3.40 3.56 16.16
CA GLU A 435 -4.77 3.79 16.59
C GLU A 435 -5.79 3.23 15.58
N TRP A 436 -6.80 2.51 16.08
CA TRP A 436 -7.98 2.20 15.30
C TRP A 436 -9.23 1.98 16.16
N GLY A 437 -10.41 2.30 15.63
CA GLY A 437 -11.69 2.12 16.31
C GLY A 437 -12.65 1.18 15.57
N THR A 438 -13.51 0.49 16.33
CA THR A 438 -14.64 -0.28 15.78
C THR A 438 -15.81 0.60 15.32
N SER A 439 -15.77 1.89 15.68
CA SER A 439 -16.81 2.89 15.44
C SER A 439 -16.63 3.62 14.11
N ALA A 440 -17.45 4.64 13.84
CA ALA A 440 -17.13 5.67 12.86
C ALA A 440 -16.01 6.59 13.37
N ALA A 441 -15.46 7.42 12.47
CA ALA A 441 -14.31 8.30 12.74
C ALA A 441 -14.55 9.40 13.79
N ASP A 442 -15.79 9.62 14.21
CA ASP A 442 -16.13 10.50 15.33
C ASP A 442 -16.04 9.81 16.71
N GLY A 443 -15.52 8.57 16.76
CA GLY A 443 -15.46 7.73 17.96
C GLY A 443 -16.82 7.11 18.35
N ASN A 444 -17.88 7.36 17.57
CA ASN A 444 -19.25 6.97 17.87
C ASN A 444 -19.98 6.44 16.61
N GLY A 445 -21.31 6.54 16.58
CA GLY A 445 -22.09 6.17 15.39
C GLY A 445 -22.31 4.67 15.20
N GLY A 446 -22.17 3.87 16.27
CA GLY A 446 -22.35 2.43 16.27
C GLY A 446 -21.04 1.64 16.20
N VAL A 447 -21.16 0.30 16.19
CA VAL A 447 -20.03 -0.63 16.12
C VAL A 447 -20.12 -1.40 14.79
N TYR A 448 -19.01 -1.47 14.05
CA TYR A 448 -18.93 -2.01 12.68
C TYR A 448 -18.07 -3.28 12.65
N LEU A 449 -18.52 -4.32 13.35
CA LEU A 449 -17.71 -5.52 13.61
C LEU A 449 -17.31 -6.33 12.37
N ASP A 450 -18.17 -6.40 11.35
CA ASP A 450 -17.84 -7.10 10.10
C ASP A 450 -16.66 -6.43 9.39
N GLU A 451 -16.67 -5.09 9.32
CA GLU A 451 -15.58 -4.32 8.71
C GLU A 451 -14.33 -4.33 9.60
N ALA A 452 -14.50 -4.27 10.92
CA ALA A 452 -13.39 -4.41 11.87
C ALA A 452 -12.69 -5.78 11.72
N GLN A 453 -13.45 -6.87 11.53
CA GLN A 453 -12.87 -8.19 11.28
C GLN A 453 -12.06 -8.22 9.98
N ARG A 454 -12.55 -7.59 8.90
CA ARG A 454 -11.78 -7.48 7.65
C ARG A 454 -10.46 -6.74 7.84
N TRP A 455 -10.44 -5.74 8.70
CA TRP A 455 -9.20 -5.04 9.08
C TRP A 455 -8.25 -5.91 9.91
N ILE A 456 -8.76 -6.64 10.91
CA ILE A 456 -7.96 -7.60 11.69
C ILE A 456 -7.33 -8.64 10.76
N ASP A 457 -8.11 -9.23 9.86
CA ASP A 457 -7.63 -10.23 8.90
C ASP A 457 -6.55 -9.64 7.98
N PHE A 458 -6.76 -8.41 7.48
CA PHE A 458 -5.80 -7.69 6.63
C PHE A 458 -4.48 -7.40 7.36
N MET A 459 -4.55 -6.93 8.61
CA MET A 459 -3.37 -6.64 9.42
C MET A 459 -2.61 -7.92 9.77
N SER A 460 -3.34 -8.98 10.14
CA SER A 460 -2.78 -10.30 10.44
C SER A 460 -2.06 -10.92 9.23
N GLU A 461 -2.65 -10.84 8.03
CA GLU A 461 -2.04 -11.32 6.79
C GLU A 461 -0.72 -10.59 6.46
N ARG A 462 -0.52 -9.37 6.95
CA ARG A 462 0.63 -8.51 6.62
C ARG A 462 1.62 -8.33 7.74
N GLY A 463 1.38 -8.91 8.91
CA GLY A 463 2.22 -8.71 10.09
C GLY A 463 2.18 -7.25 10.58
N ILE A 464 1.04 -6.58 10.47
CA ILE A 464 0.88 -5.18 10.90
C ILE A 464 0.47 -5.14 12.37
N SER A 465 1.29 -4.44 13.16
CA SER A 465 1.03 -4.18 14.57
C SER A 465 -0.06 -3.13 14.78
N TRP A 466 -0.81 -3.21 15.88
CA TRP A 466 -1.94 -2.33 16.13
C TRP A 466 -2.25 -2.02 17.60
N ALA A 467 -2.86 -0.87 17.87
CA ALA A 467 -3.49 -0.58 19.18
C ALA A 467 -4.92 -0.04 18.98
N ASN A 468 -5.89 -0.60 19.70
CA ASN A 468 -7.30 -0.22 19.58
C ASN A 468 -7.64 0.99 20.47
N TRP A 469 -8.45 1.91 19.94
CA TRP A 469 -9.07 3.03 20.64
C TRP A 469 -10.47 2.65 21.16
N SER A 470 -10.77 2.75 22.47
CA SER A 470 -9.85 3.03 23.58
C SER A 470 -10.26 2.36 24.89
N LEU A 471 -9.30 2.15 25.79
CA LEU A 471 -9.53 1.66 27.15
C LEU A 471 -10.02 2.81 28.05
N CYS A 472 -11.34 3.02 28.04
CA CYS A 472 -12.04 3.94 28.93
C CYS A 472 -13.52 3.53 29.03
N ASP A 473 -14.26 4.20 29.92
CA ASP A 473 -15.70 3.99 30.14
C ASP A 473 -16.58 5.16 29.62
N LYS A 474 -16.01 5.96 28.70
CA LYS A 474 -16.72 7.05 28.04
C LYS A 474 -17.95 6.51 27.31
N ASN A 475 -19.04 7.26 27.35
CA ASN A 475 -20.28 6.87 26.69
C ASN A 475 -20.22 7.12 25.16
N GLU A 476 -19.39 6.34 24.47
CA GLU A 476 -19.20 6.36 23.03
C GLU A 476 -18.99 4.93 22.49
N SER A 477 -19.23 4.73 21.20
CA SER A 477 -19.26 3.37 20.63
C SER A 477 -17.89 2.68 20.61
N SER A 478 -16.80 3.45 20.51
CA SER A 478 -15.43 2.92 20.48
C SER A 478 -14.90 2.47 21.84
N ALA A 479 -15.39 3.04 22.95
CA ALA A 479 -14.92 2.75 24.30
C ALA A 479 -15.02 1.26 24.62
N ALA A 480 -13.94 0.67 25.13
CA ALA A 480 -13.88 -0.76 25.43
C ALA A 480 -14.66 -1.15 26.68
N LEU A 481 -14.88 -0.21 27.61
CA LEU A 481 -15.49 -0.48 28.92
C LEU A 481 -16.88 0.15 29.04
N VAL A 482 -17.80 -0.55 29.70
CA VAL A 482 -19.11 0.00 30.06
C VAL A 482 -18.95 1.10 31.09
N ASN A 483 -19.84 2.10 31.07
CA ASN A 483 -19.79 3.22 32.00
C ASN A 483 -19.76 2.74 33.48
N GLY A 484 -18.75 3.17 34.24
CA GLY A 484 -18.55 2.78 35.63
C GLY A 484 -17.85 1.43 35.85
N ALA A 485 -17.22 0.84 34.82
CA ALA A 485 -16.41 -0.37 34.95
C ALA A 485 -15.29 -0.22 36.01
N ASN A 486 -15.00 -1.29 36.75
CA ASN A 486 -13.97 -1.31 37.78
C ASN A 486 -12.79 -2.20 37.38
N VAL A 487 -11.78 -1.58 36.75
CA VAL A 487 -10.59 -2.29 36.26
C VAL A 487 -9.54 -2.63 37.33
N ASN A 488 -9.80 -2.34 38.61
CA ASN A 488 -8.82 -2.54 39.68
C ASN A 488 -8.59 -4.01 40.05
N ASP A 489 -9.61 -4.87 39.84
CA ASP A 489 -9.56 -6.29 40.20
C ASP A 489 -9.50 -7.20 38.95
N GLY A 490 -9.11 -6.62 37.80
CA GLY A 490 -9.21 -7.23 36.48
C GLY A 490 -10.33 -6.63 35.64
N ILE A 491 -10.45 -7.07 34.38
CA ILE A 491 -11.56 -6.71 33.49
C ILE A 491 -12.39 -7.97 33.28
N SER A 492 -13.66 -7.94 33.65
CA SER A 492 -14.59 -9.04 33.39
C SER A 492 -15.33 -8.85 32.07
N GLU A 493 -15.92 -9.92 31.53
CA GLU A 493 -16.67 -9.83 30.26
C GLU A 493 -17.89 -8.89 30.36
N ASP A 494 -18.50 -8.77 31.53
CA ASP A 494 -19.64 -7.86 31.76
C ASP A 494 -19.23 -6.38 31.85
N GLU A 495 -17.94 -6.11 32.05
CA GLU A 495 -17.38 -4.76 32.03
C GLU A 495 -17.00 -4.29 30.63
N LEU A 496 -16.98 -5.19 29.65
CA LEU A 496 -16.66 -4.88 28.26
C LEU A 496 -17.91 -4.44 27.48
N THR A 497 -17.78 -3.38 26.70
CA THR A 497 -18.77 -3.03 25.67
C THR A 497 -18.75 -4.04 24.51
N GLU A 498 -19.64 -3.88 23.54
CA GLU A 498 -19.59 -4.65 22.29
C GLU A 498 -18.25 -4.47 21.55
N SER A 499 -17.71 -3.24 21.52
CA SER A 499 -16.37 -2.95 20.99
C SER A 499 -15.29 -3.68 21.79
N GLY A 500 -15.31 -3.56 23.12
CA GLY A 500 -14.35 -4.20 24.01
C GLY A 500 -14.33 -5.73 23.87
N LYS A 501 -15.51 -6.37 23.81
CA LYS A 501 -15.63 -7.82 23.62
C LYS A 501 -15.01 -8.29 22.31
N PHE A 502 -15.21 -7.53 21.23
CA PHE A 502 -14.61 -7.85 19.95
C PHE A 502 -13.09 -7.74 20.00
N VAL A 503 -12.56 -6.65 20.55
CA VAL A 503 -11.12 -6.38 20.57
C VAL A 503 -10.38 -7.37 21.47
N PHE A 504 -10.87 -7.61 22.68
CA PHE A 504 -10.24 -8.50 23.66
C PHE A 504 -10.23 -9.97 23.20
N LYS A 505 -11.20 -10.36 22.35
CA LYS A 505 -11.20 -11.70 21.72
C LYS A 505 -10.11 -11.86 20.66
N ASN A 506 -9.58 -10.76 20.12
CA ASN A 506 -8.58 -10.75 19.05
C ASN A 506 -7.14 -10.53 19.54
N PHE A 507 -6.90 -10.55 20.85
CA PHE A 507 -5.54 -10.65 21.40
C PHE A 507 -4.96 -12.07 21.22
#